data_AF-A0A382L0T6-F1
#
_entry.id   AF-A0A382L0T6-F1
#
_cell.length_a   1.000
_cell.length_b   1.000
_cell.length_c   1.000
_cell.angle_alpha   90.00
_cell.angle_beta   90.00
_cell.angle_gamma   90.00
#
_symmetry.space_group_name_H-M   'P 1'
#
loop_
_entity.id
_entity.type
_entity.pdbx_description
1 polymer ?
#
loop_
_entity_poly.entity_id
_entity_poly.type
_entity_poly.pdbx_seq_one_letter_code
_entity_poly.pdbx_strand_id
1 'polypeptide(L)'
;MNFKKKLIIVSNEKISIFENKFYCDNIDLKSIPEGLNENFEVLLISKKSKITRSHVINAKNIKPALNIFNFLLGIFRTLKDKKNIYLLISITPYTFFAYLLLFFFGRKNYVYLRSNGFEEYKSILGVIGPFIYSIMFSIVTKKSKIITCQKRLTMKKSELVFPSELDENWLTNLTKPS
;
A
#
# COMPACT_ATOMS: atom_id res chain seq x y z
N MET A 1 14.23 -25.92 -3.71
CA MET A 1 14.13 -24.53 -3.22
C MET A 1 12.83 -23.93 -3.70
N ASN A 2 11.92 -23.56 -2.79
CA ASN A 2 10.67 -22.90 -3.15
C ASN A 2 10.97 -21.44 -3.52
N PHE A 3 11.02 -21.11 -4.82
CA PHE A 3 11.22 -19.73 -5.26
C PHE A 3 9.98 -18.90 -4.92
N LYS A 4 10.06 -18.12 -3.84
CA LYS A 4 9.02 -17.14 -3.49
C LYS A 4 8.83 -16.15 -4.64
N LYS A 5 7.58 -15.84 -4.98
CA LYS A 5 7.28 -14.81 -5.98
C LYS A 5 7.63 -13.43 -5.42
N LYS A 6 8.09 -12.53 -6.28
CA LYS A 6 8.35 -11.14 -5.92
C LYS A 6 7.07 -10.32 -5.90
N LEU A 7 6.81 -9.67 -4.77
CA LEU A 7 5.67 -8.78 -4.56
C LEU A 7 6.17 -7.36 -4.32
N ILE A 8 5.76 -6.44 -5.19
CA ILE A 8 6.08 -5.02 -5.09
C ILE A 8 4.89 -4.31 -4.47
N ILE A 9 5.03 -3.88 -3.23
CA ILE A 9 4.02 -3.09 -2.51
C ILE A 9 4.32 -1.62 -2.77
N VAL A 10 3.31 -0.87 -3.21
CA VAL A 10 3.43 0.55 -3.56
C VAL A 10 2.45 1.34 -2.71
N SER A 11 2.96 2.26 -1.89
CA SER A 11 2.17 3.02 -0.94
C SER A 11 2.54 4.51 -0.94
N ASN A 12 1.54 5.37 -0.72
CA ASN A 12 1.74 6.82 -0.52
C ASN A 12 2.05 7.19 0.95
N GLU A 13 2.11 6.20 1.83
CA GLU A 13 2.50 6.41 3.22
C GLU A 13 3.97 6.86 3.33
N LYS A 14 4.25 7.60 4.40
CA LYS A 14 5.58 8.18 4.65
C LYS A 14 6.38 7.30 5.61
N ILE A 15 7.65 7.07 5.27
CA ILE A 15 8.62 6.32 6.06
C ILE A 15 9.81 7.24 6.40
N SER A 16 10.18 7.35 7.67
CA SER A 16 11.45 7.97 8.08
C SER A 16 12.54 6.93 8.23
N ILE A 17 13.78 7.38 8.11
CA ILE A 17 14.98 6.54 8.31
C ILE A 17 15.77 7.17 9.46
N PHE A 18 16.04 6.38 10.48
CA PHE A 18 16.84 6.78 11.63
C PHE A 18 17.69 5.59 12.07
N GLU A 19 18.99 5.79 12.31
CA GLU A 19 19.93 4.72 12.71
C GLU A 19 19.79 3.42 11.88
N ASN A 20 19.73 3.56 10.54
CA ASN A 20 19.54 2.45 9.59
C ASN A 20 18.25 1.63 9.76
N LYS A 21 17.29 2.09 10.56
CA LYS A 21 15.95 1.50 10.71
C LYS A 21 14.90 2.34 9.99
N PHE A 22 13.82 1.68 9.58
CA PHE A 22 12.68 2.31 8.91
C PHE A 22 11.52 2.46 9.88
N TYR A 23 10.86 3.61 9.84
CA TYR A 23 9.76 3.92 10.75
C TYR A 23 8.54 4.48 10.02
N CYS A 24 7.33 4.16 10.47
CA CYS A 24 6.06 4.69 9.98
C CYS A 24 5.08 4.99 11.10
N ASP A 25 4.01 5.73 10.80
CA ASP A 25 2.91 5.96 11.77
C ASP A 25 1.72 5.04 11.50
N ASN A 26 1.56 4.58 10.25
CA ASN A 26 0.48 3.69 9.88
C ASN A 26 0.87 2.23 10.15
N ILE A 27 0.15 1.56 11.05
CA ILE A 27 0.37 0.15 11.41
C ILE A 27 0.18 -0.77 10.20
N ASP A 28 -0.76 -0.48 9.28
CA ASP A 28 -0.96 -1.27 8.05
C ASP A 28 0.31 -1.28 7.17
N LEU A 29 1.05 -0.17 7.14
CA LEU A 29 2.28 -0.07 6.37
C LEU A 29 3.39 -0.96 6.94
N LYS A 30 3.28 -1.32 8.22
CA LYS A 30 4.16 -2.26 8.90
C LYS A 30 3.67 -3.70 8.73
N SER A 31 2.44 -3.99 9.14
CA SER A 31 1.91 -5.36 9.23
C SER A 31 1.76 -6.03 7.87
N ILE A 32 1.31 -5.31 6.84
CA ILE A 32 1.08 -5.88 5.51
C ILE A 32 2.38 -6.38 4.86
N PRO A 33 3.46 -5.57 4.77
CA PRO A 33 4.73 -6.06 4.24
C PRO A 33 5.35 -7.18 5.07
N GLU A 34 5.25 -7.11 6.41
CA GLU A 34 5.79 -8.14 7.31
C GLU A 34 5.09 -9.48 7.12
N GLY A 35 3.76 -9.53 7.18
CA GLY A 35 3.00 -10.77 7.01
C GLY A 35 3.11 -11.36 5.59
N LEU A 36 3.12 -10.52 4.55
CA LEU A 36 3.27 -11.02 3.17
C LEU A 36 4.69 -11.56 2.90
N ASN A 37 5.69 -11.20 3.69
CA ASN A 37 7.06 -11.70 3.54
C ASN A 37 7.20 -13.19 3.88
N GLU A 38 6.23 -13.76 4.59
CA GLU A 38 6.14 -15.20 4.86
C GLU A 38 5.99 -16.02 3.57
N ASN A 39 5.29 -15.48 2.58
CA ASN A 39 4.95 -16.18 1.33
C ASN A 39 5.59 -15.55 0.07
N PHE A 40 5.98 -14.28 0.14
CA PHE A 40 6.54 -13.52 -0.98
C PHE A 40 7.92 -12.96 -0.64
N GLU A 41 8.71 -12.66 -1.68
CA GLU A 41 9.84 -11.74 -1.54
C GLU A 41 9.30 -10.32 -1.71
N VAL A 42 9.07 -9.63 -0.60
CA VAL A 42 8.42 -8.31 -0.60
C VAL A 42 9.44 -7.21 -0.83
N LEU A 43 9.11 -6.26 -1.73
CA LEU A 43 9.75 -4.95 -1.84
C LEU A 43 8.71 -3.86 -1.61
N LEU A 44 8.91 -3.02 -0.58
CA LEU A 44 8.05 -1.88 -0.29
C LEU A 44 8.63 -0.60 -0.92
N ILE A 45 7.85 0.05 -1.79
CA ILE A 45 8.14 1.38 -2.34
C ILE A 45 7.18 2.38 -1.71
N SER A 46 7.72 3.36 -1.00
CA SER A 46 6.96 4.35 -0.22
C SER A 46 7.54 5.76 -0.36
N LYS A 47 6.98 6.75 0.34
CA LYS A 47 7.55 8.11 0.38
C LYS A 47 8.48 8.28 1.57
N LYS A 48 9.59 8.98 1.37
CA LYS A 48 10.48 9.37 2.46
C LYS A 48 9.86 10.52 3.26
N SER A 49 9.83 10.38 4.57
CA SER A 49 9.50 11.44 5.52
C SER A 49 10.74 12.25 5.86
N LYS A 50 10.59 13.56 6.07
CA LYS A 50 11.61 14.41 6.71
C LYS A 50 11.51 14.38 8.24
N ILE A 51 10.33 14.06 8.77
CA ILE A 51 10.01 14.01 10.20
C ILE A 51 10.12 12.56 10.68
N THR A 52 10.57 12.37 11.91
CA THR A 52 10.61 11.07 12.61
C THR A 52 9.20 10.46 12.72
N ARG A 53 9.14 9.13 12.75
CA ARG A 53 7.92 8.33 12.80
C ARG A 53 8.02 7.31 13.92
N SER A 54 6.88 6.79 14.37
CA SER A 54 6.79 6.11 15.67
C SER A 54 7.10 4.60 15.63
N HIS A 55 6.60 3.89 14.63
CA HIS A 55 6.64 2.43 14.59
C HIS A 55 7.76 1.91 13.69
N VAL A 56 8.63 1.05 14.22
CA VAL A 56 9.67 0.36 13.44
C VAL A 56 9.04 -0.65 12.49
N ILE A 57 9.51 -0.66 11.24
CA ILE A 57 9.17 -1.67 10.23
C ILE A 57 10.32 -2.67 10.10
N ASN A 58 10.03 -3.94 10.32
CA ASN A 58 10.99 -5.06 10.26
C ASN A 58 11.08 -5.70 8.86
N ALA A 59 10.64 -4.99 7.81
CA ALA A 59 10.69 -5.50 6.44
C ALA A 59 12.10 -5.31 5.83
N LYS A 60 12.62 -6.39 5.23
CA LYS A 60 14.00 -6.46 4.73
C LYS A 60 14.30 -5.52 3.56
N ASN A 61 13.30 -5.21 2.72
CA ASN A 61 13.48 -4.46 1.48
C ASN A 61 12.49 -3.29 1.40
N ILE A 62 12.93 -2.11 1.84
CA ILE A 62 12.14 -0.87 1.78
C ILE A 62 12.90 0.19 0.98
N LYS A 63 12.21 0.87 0.05
CA LYS A 63 12.75 1.94 -0.79
C LYS A 63 11.91 3.21 -0.64
N PRO A 64 12.17 4.05 0.38
CA PRO A 64 11.51 5.34 0.54
C PRO A 64 12.01 6.34 -0.51
N ALA A 65 11.11 6.90 -1.30
CA ALA A 65 11.42 7.87 -2.35
C ALA A 65 11.24 9.32 -1.87
N LEU A 66 12.20 10.19 -2.20
CA LEU A 66 12.18 11.60 -1.79
C LEU A 66 11.06 12.43 -2.46
N ASN A 67 10.66 12.07 -3.68
CA ASN A 67 9.68 12.79 -4.48
C ASN A 67 8.97 11.83 -5.45
N ILE A 68 7.98 12.35 -6.19
CA ILE A 68 7.18 11.55 -7.13
C ILE A 68 8.03 10.94 -8.27
N PHE A 69 9.03 11.64 -8.78
CA PHE A 69 9.89 11.13 -9.85
C PHE A 69 10.73 9.94 -9.37
N ASN A 70 11.37 10.05 -8.21
CA ASN A 70 12.11 8.95 -7.59
C ASN A 70 11.20 7.76 -7.26
N PHE A 71 9.95 8.04 -6.87
CA PHE A 71 8.95 7.01 -6.59
C PHE A 71 8.60 6.22 -7.85
N LEU A 72 8.25 6.92 -8.94
CA LEU A 72 7.94 6.30 -10.23
C LEU A 72 9.16 5.59 -10.84
N LEU A 73 10.36 6.17 -10.73
CA LEU A 73 11.60 5.55 -11.20
C LEU A 73 11.90 4.26 -10.42
N GLY A 74 11.66 4.25 -9.12
CA GLY A 74 11.76 3.05 -8.28
C GLY A 74 10.87 1.93 -8.79
N ILE A 75 9.62 2.24 -9.13
CA ILE A 75 8.67 1.27 -9.72
C ILE A 75 9.13 0.86 -11.12
N PHE A 76 9.52 1.81 -11.97
CA PHE A 76 9.99 1.56 -13.32
C PHE A 76 11.12 0.53 -13.37
N ARG A 77 12.09 0.62 -12.45
CA ARG A 77 13.19 -0.35 -12.33
C ARG A 77 12.71 -1.77 -12.04
N THR A 78 11.59 -1.94 -11.32
CA THR A 78 11.01 -3.26 -11.05
C THR A 78 10.32 -3.85 -12.27
N LEU A 79 9.95 -3.04 -13.27
CA LEU A 79 9.26 -3.53 -14.47
C LEU A 79 10.15 -4.42 -15.34
N LYS A 80 11.48 -4.48 -15.10
CA LYS A 80 12.37 -5.39 -15.85
C LYS A 80 11.98 -6.85 -15.68
N ASP A 81 11.53 -7.25 -14.48
CA ASP A 81 11.06 -8.60 -14.21
C ASP A 81 9.56 -8.72 -14.47
N LYS A 82 9.19 -9.50 -15.51
CA LYS A 82 7.80 -9.68 -15.91
C LYS A 82 6.98 -10.50 -14.89
N LYS A 83 7.63 -11.22 -13.98
CA LYS A 83 6.98 -12.08 -12.97
C LYS A 83 6.55 -11.30 -11.73
N ASN A 84 6.98 -10.05 -11.58
CA ASN A 84 6.64 -9.21 -10.45
C ASN A 84 5.12 -9.00 -10.36
N ILE A 85 4.61 -9.17 -9.14
CA ILE A 85 3.22 -8.85 -8.78
C ILE A 85 3.23 -7.50 -8.10
N TYR A 86 2.24 -6.66 -8.39
CA TYR A 86 2.12 -5.33 -7.80
C TYR A 86 0.89 -5.24 -6.90
N LEU A 87 1.07 -4.67 -5.72
CA LEU A 87 0.00 -4.33 -4.78
C LEU A 87 0.03 -2.83 -4.51
N LEU A 88 -0.98 -2.11 -5.00
CA LEU A 88 -1.15 -0.68 -4.78
C LEU A 88 -2.04 -0.46 -3.55
N ILE A 89 -1.50 0.20 -2.52
CA ILE A 89 -2.21 0.48 -1.27
C ILE A 89 -2.92 1.82 -1.38
N SER A 90 -4.26 1.80 -1.30
CA SER A 90 -5.14 2.95 -1.51
C SER A 90 -5.01 3.58 -2.91
N ILE A 91 -6.00 4.40 -3.27
CA ILE A 91 -5.95 5.23 -4.48
C ILE A 91 -5.64 6.65 -4.04
N THR A 92 -4.42 7.09 -4.36
CA THR A 92 -3.86 8.41 -4.05
C THR A 92 -3.17 8.93 -5.30
N PRO A 93 -2.70 10.19 -5.38
CA PRO A 93 -2.07 10.66 -6.61
C PRO A 93 -0.81 9.85 -6.95
N TYR A 94 -0.01 9.49 -5.94
CA TYR A 94 1.20 8.67 -6.11
C TYR A 94 0.87 7.27 -6.64
N THR A 95 -0.09 6.57 -6.02
CA THR A 95 -0.48 5.22 -6.43
C THR A 95 -1.28 5.21 -7.74
N PHE A 96 -1.97 6.30 -8.07
CA PHE A 96 -2.61 6.51 -9.36
C PHE A 96 -1.58 6.62 -10.50
N PHE A 97 -0.54 7.45 -10.35
CA PHE A 97 0.53 7.51 -11.36
C PHE A 97 1.33 6.20 -11.44
N ALA A 98 1.52 5.51 -10.32
CA ALA A 98 2.06 4.15 -10.33
C ALA A 98 1.18 3.18 -11.14
N TYR A 99 -0.14 3.24 -10.95
CA TYR A 99 -1.08 2.46 -11.76
C TYR A 99 -0.97 2.78 -13.25
N LEU A 100 -0.95 4.06 -13.63
CA LEU A 100 -0.81 4.45 -15.04
C LEU A 100 0.47 3.90 -15.66
N LEU A 101 1.58 3.97 -14.93
CA LEU A 101 2.85 3.38 -15.34
C LEU A 101 2.69 1.86 -15.55
N LEU A 102 2.15 1.14 -14.56
CA LEU A 102 1.93 -0.31 -14.66
C LEU A 102 0.99 -0.69 -15.79
N PHE A 103 -0.07 0.10 -16.02
CA PHE A 103 -1.04 -0.08 -17.08
C PHE A 103 -0.37 0.04 -18.45
N PHE A 104 0.46 1.06 -18.66
CA PHE A 104 1.18 1.27 -19.91
C PHE A 104 2.12 0.09 -20.24
N PHE A 105 2.75 -0.51 -19.21
CA PHE A 105 3.62 -1.69 -19.37
C PHE A 105 2.88 -3.04 -19.27
N GLY A 106 1.55 -3.04 -19.27
CA GLY A 106 0.74 -4.26 -19.23
C GLY A 106 0.97 -5.12 -17.98
N ARG A 107 1.31 -4.50 -16.84
CA ARG A 107 1.64 -5.22 -15.60
C ARG A 107 0.39 -5.55 -14.79
N LYS A 108 0.31 -6.81 -14.39
CA LYS A 108 -0.73 -7.29 -13.47
C LYS A 108 -0.57 -6.62 -12.12
N ASN A 109 -1.65 -6.05 -11.62
CA ASN A 109 -1.66 -5.36 -10.34
C ASN A 109 -2.96 -5.64 -9.56
N TYR A 110 -2.82 -5.53 -8.25
CA TYR A 110 -3.88 -5.58 -7.27
C TYR A 110 -3.99 -4.20 -6.62
N VAL A 111 -5.20 -3.78 -6.29
CA VAL A 111 -5.45 -2.52 -5.59
C VAL A 111 -6.16 -2.85 -4.29
N TYR A 112 -5.55 -2.45 -3.18
CA TYR A 112 -6.09 -2.65 -1.85
C TYR A 112 -6.77 -1.37 -1.35
N LEU A 113 -8.09 -1.41 -1.23
CA LEU A 113 -8.92 -0.33 -0.73
C LEU A 113 -9.15 -0.53 0.78
N ARG A 114 -8.36 0.19 1.59
CA ARG A 114 -8.41 0.11 3.06
C ARG A 114 -9.34 1.12 3.72
N SER A 115 -9.64 2.22 3.04
CA SER A 115 -10.40 3.35 3.59
C SER A 115 -11.30 4.00 2.53
N ASN A 116 -12.19 4.88 2.98
CA ASN A 116 -13.11 5.60 2.09
C ASN A 116 -12.42 6.83 1.48
N GLY A 117 -11.81 6.63 0.31
CA GLY A 117 -11.10 7.70 -0.39
C GLY A 117 -11.98 8.85 -0.88
N PHE A 118 -13.30 8.66 -1.06
CA PHE A 118 -14.20 9.76 -1.40
C PHE A 118 -14.31 10.78 -0.25
N GLU A 119 -14.49 10.29 0.97
CA GLU A 119 -14.56 11.16 2.16
C GLU A 119 -13.20 11.79 2.49
N GLU A 120 -12.10 11.03 2.34
CA GLU A 120 -10.76 11.59 2.49
C GLU A 120 -10.52 12.75 1.52
N TYR A 121 -10.86 12.58 0.24
CA TYR A 121 -10.68 13.63 -0.75
C TYR A 121 -11.65 14.80 -0.54
N LYS A 122 -12.87 14.54 -0.08
CA LYS A 122 -13.80 15.60 0.34
C LYS A 122 -13.22 16.44 1.47
N SER A 123 -12.56 15.81 2.44
CA SER A 123 -11.91 16.51 3.54
C SER A 123 -10.71 17.36 3.10
N ILE A 124 -10.00 16.95 2.04
CA ILE A 124 -8.78 17.65 1.56
C ILE A 124 -9.13 18.77 0.57
N LEU A 125 -10.06 18.52 -0.36
CA LEU A 125 -10.34 19.37 -1.53
C LEU A 125 -11.80 19.86 -1.61
N GLY A 126 -12.58 19.67 -0.54
CA GLY A 126 -13.98 20.07 -0.48
C GLY A 126 -14.84 19.36 -1.53
N VAL A 127 -15.77 20.10 -2.13
CA VAL A 127 -16.75 19.57 -3.10
C VAL A 127 -16.09 18.97 -4.36
N ILE A 128 -14.91 19.45 -4.74
CA ILE A 128 -14.18 18.98 -5.93
C ILE A 128 -13.47 17.64 -5.64
N GLY A 129 -13.15 17.36 -4.38
CA GLY A 129 -12.41 16.16 -3.98
C GLY A 129 -13.03 14.84 -4.45
N PRO A 130 -14.31 14.56 -4.15
CA PRO A 130 -14.99 13.36 -4.61
C PRO A 130 -15.00 13.19 -6.13
N PHE A 131 -15.08 14.29 -6.88
CA PHE A 131 -15.04 14.24 -8.35
C PHE A 131 -13.66 13.78 -8.84
N ILE A 132 -12.58 14.37 -8.32
CA ILE A 132 -11.20 13.96 -8.66
C ILE A 132 -10.98 12.49 -8.28
N TYR A 133 -11.42 12.09 -7.08
CA TYR A 133 -11.29 10.70 -6.64
C TYR A 133 -12.08 9.74 -7.53
N SER A 134 -13.30 10.10 -7.92
CA SER A 134 -14.15 9.30 -8.82
C SER A 134 -13.44 8.97 -10.14
N ILE A 135 -12.76 9.96 -10.74
CA ILE A 135 -11.98 9.78 -11.97
C ILE A 135 -10.85 8.77 -11.75
N MET A 136 -10.02 8.97 -10.72
CA MET A 136 -8.91 8.05 -10.42
C MET A 136 -9.42 6.64 -10.10
N PHE A 137 -10.46 6.54 -9.28
CA PHE A 137 -11.10 5.29 -8.89
C PHE A 137 -11.61 4.53 -10.11
N SER A 138 -12.35 5.19 -11.01
CA SER A 138 -12.90 4.56 -12.20
C SER A 138 -11.81 4.00 -13.11
N ILE A 139 -10.76 4.77 -13.36
CA ILE A 139 -9.62 4.37 -14.20
C ILE A 139 -8.86 3.19 -13.60
N VAL A 140 -8.52 3.27 -12.31
CA VAL A 140 -7.74 2.24 -11.60
C VAL A 140 -8.51 0.94 -11.52
N THR A 141 -9.78 1.00 -11.12
CA THR A 141 -10.57 -0.21 -10.85
C THR A 141 -11.06 -0.94 -12.10
N LYS A 142 -10.88 -0.38 -13.30
CA LYS A 142 -11.31 -1.01 -14.56
C LYS A 142 -10.49 -2.25 -14.94
N LYS A 143 -9.17 -2.25 -14.69
CA LYS A 143 -8.27 -3.37 -15.04
C LYS A 143 -7.53 -4.00 -13.86
N SER A 144 -7.73 -3.47 -12.66
CA SER A 144 -7.09 -3.99 -11.45
C SER A 144 -7.94 -5.08 -10.80
N LYS A 145 -7.29 -6.05 -10.12
CA LYS A 145 -7.99 -6.91 -9.17
C LYS A 145 -8.13 -6.16 -7.85
N ILE A 146 -9.35 -6.06 -7.33
CA ILE A 146 -9.64 -5.26 -6.15
C ILE A 146 -9.67 -6.14 -4.90
N ILE A 147 -8.96 -5.69 -3.86
CA ILE A 147 -9.00 -6.24 -2.51
C ILE A 147 -9.56 -5.13 -1.62
N THR A 148 -10.46 -5.42 -0.69
CA THR A 148 -11.05 -4.41 0.18
C THR A 148 -11.22 -4.90 1.61
N CYS A 149 -11.10 -3.98 2.58
CA CYS A 149 -11.39 -4.27 3.99
C CYS A 149 -12.88 -4.39 4.30
N GLN A 150 -13.71 -3.71 3.51
CA GLN A 150 -15.13 -3.56 3.81
C GLN A 150 -15.92 -3.46 2.50
N LYS A 151 -17.02 -4.22 2.38
CA LYS A 151 -17.86 -4.22 1.17
C LYS A 151 -18.35 -2.83 0.76
N ARG A 152 -18.56 -1.91 1.71
CA ARG A 152 -19.03 -0.54 1.44
C ARG A 152 -18.03 0.32 0.65
N LEU A 153 -16.75 -0.03 0.61
CA LEU A 153 -15.72 0.77 -0.07
C LEU A 153 -15.80 0.65 -1.60
N THR A 154 -16.44 -0.39 -2.13
CA THR A 154 -16.61 -0.58 -3.56
C THR A 154 -17.77 -1.54 -3.86
N MET A 155 -18.63 -1.15 -4.80
CA MET A 155 -19.65 -2.05 -5.36
C MET A 155 -19.09 -2.96 -6.47
N LYS A 156 -17.81 -2.79 -6.86
CA LYS A 156 -17.17 -3.63 -7.88
C LYS A 156 -16.74 -4.97 -7.28
N LYS A 157 -16.69 -6.00 -8.13
CA LYS A 157 -16.17 -7.32 -7.78
C LYS A 157 -14.81 -7.18 -7.09
N SER A 158 -14.73 -7.65 -5.86
CA SER A 158 -13.57 -7.50 -5.00
C SER A 158 -13.45 -8.68 -4.05
N GLU A 159 -12.22 -8.95 -3.61
CA GLU A 159 -11.94 -9.90 -2.54
C GLU A 159 -11.99 -9.15 -1.21
N LEU A 160 -12.86 -9.61 -0.30
CA LEU A 160 -12.99 -9.06 1.04
C LEU A 160 -11.93 -9.69 1.95
N VAL A 161 -11.13 -8.86 2.61
CA VAL A 161 -10.15 -9.29 3.61
C VAL A 161 -10.36 -8.51 4.90
N PHE A 162 -10.11 -9.11 6.05
CA PHE A 162 -10.20 -8.42 7.32
C PHE A 162 -8.78 -8.16 7.83
N PRO A 163 -8.34 -6.90 7.96
CA PRO A 163 -7.07 -6.62 8.60
C PRO A 163 -7.17 -7.05 10.07
N SER A 164 -6.26 -7.91 10.51
CA SER A 164 -6.09 -8.22 11.94
C SER A 164 -4.92 -7.41 12.47
N GLU A 165 -5.18 -6.59 13.48
CA GLU A 165 -4.14 -5.92 14.27
C GLU A 165 -3.80 -6.68 15.56
N LEU A 166 -4.48 -7.80 15.82
CA LEU A 166 -4.19 -8.67 16.95
C LEU A 166 -2.81 -9.31 16.75
N ASP A 167 -1.93 -9.08 17.71
CA ASP A 167 -0.63 -9.74 17.81
C ASP A 167 -0.66 -10.85 18.87
N GLU A 168 0.44 -11.57 19.00
CA GLU A 168 0.55 -12.63 20.02
C GLU A 168 0.39 -12.08 21.44
N ASN A 169 0.79 -10.82 21.69
CA ASN A 169 0.65 -10.19 23.01
C ASN A 169 -0.82 -10.00 23.39
N TRP A 170 -1.67 -9.61 22.43
CA TRP A 170 -3.12 -9.52 22.62
C TRP A 170 -3.74 -10.86 23.02
N LEU A 171 -3.23 -11.97 22.50
CA LEU A 171 -3.70 -13.31 22.85
C LEU A 171 -3.21 -13.77 24.24
N THR A 172 -2.12 -13.19 24.73
CA THR A 172 -1.56 -13.53 26.06
C THR A 172 -2.07 -12.67 27.21
N ASN A 173 -2.50 -11.42 26.95
CA ASN A 173 -2.98 -10.47 27.97
C ASN A 173 -4.50 -10.47 28.10
N LEU A 174 -5.10 -11.64 28.37
CA LEU A 174 -6.51 -11.77 28.74
C LEU A 174 -6.73 -11.42 30.22
N THR A 175 -6.30 -10.23 30.67
CA THR A 175 -6.69 -9.77 32.00
C THR A 175 -8.18 -9.45 32.01
N LYS A 176 -8.91 -9.91 33.04
CA LYS A 176 -10.32 -9.57 33.20
C LYS A 176 -10.43 -8.05 33.29
N PRO A 177 -11.34 -7.41 32.52
CA PRO A 177 -11.60 -5.99 32.68
C PRO A 177 -12.00 -5.75 34.14
N SER A 178 -11.27 -4.85 34.80
CA SER A 178 -11.53 -4.38 36.17
C SER A 178 -12.76 -3.49 36.23
#